data_AF-A0A840QT76-F1
#
_entry.id   AF-A0A840QT76-F1
#
_cell.length_a   1.000
_cell.length_b   1.000
_cell.length_c   1.000
_cell.angle_alpha   90.00
_cell.angle_beta   90.00
_cell.angle_gamma   90.00
#
_symmetry.space_group_name_H-M   'P 1'
#
loop_
_entity.id
_entity.type
_entity.pdbx_description
1 polymer ?
#
loop_
_entity_poly.entity_id
_entity_poly.type
_entity_poly.pdbx_seq_one_letter_code
_entity_poly.pdbx_strand_id
1 'polypeptide(L)'
;MEHKNEIEFADVCESYMPLVKSLVKKWHLHSDPDEFMQLGRIALYEAWCNFDPDHGSFAAYAKSYVHGKIKNELTKQSLLSERYVATEPVVLSEVAPAVTEEERIILEDWIERANLTERERTWLREAVLYDHHPRDIAARLGVDVEKVKGWRKQTLKKLRNAGTHLVHQFDKD
;
A
#
# COMPACT_ATOMS: atom_id res chain seq x y z
N MET A 1 -28.27 -24.51 23.51
CA MET A 1 -27.18 -24.37 22.52
C MET A 1 -26.78 -25.76 21.99
N GLU A 2 -27.72 -26.59 21.51
CA GLU A 2 -27.45 -28.02 21.28
C GLU A 2 -27.76 -28.54 19.86
N HIS A 3 -28.11 -27.68 18.90
CA HIS A 3 -28.35 -28.09 17.50
C HIS A 3 -27.28 -27.62 16.50
N LYS A 4 -26.06 -27.31 16.96
CA LYS A 4 -24.91 -26.99 16.07
C LYS A 4 -24.11 -28.21 15.59
N ASN A 5 -24.55 -29.43 15.90
CA ASN A 5 -23.72 -30.64 15.84
C ASN A 5 -23.88 -31.52 14.59
N GLU A 6 -24.65 -31.15 13.57
CA GLU A 6 -24.78 -31.98 12.35
C GLU A 6 -24.19 -31.37 11.08
N ILE A 7 -23.94 -30.06 11.06
CA ILE A 7 -23.40 -29.39 9.87
C ILE A 7 -22.23 -28.51 10.31
N GLU A 8 -21.03 -28.86 9.86
CA GLU A 8 -19.86 -28.04 10.10
C GLU A 8 -19.91 -26.77 9.25
N PHE A 9 -19.38 -25.67 9.78
CA PHE A 9 -19.26 -24.44 9.02
C PHE A 9 -18.49 -24.64 7.71
N ALA A 10 -17.54 -25.58 7.65
CA ALA A 10 -16.81 -25.90 6.44
C ALA A 10 -17.74 -26.27 5.27
N ASP A 11 -18.72 -27.15 5.53
CA ASP A 11 -19.70 -27.60 4.52
C ASP A 11 -20.62 -26.47 4.06
N VAL A 12 -21.05 -25.64 5.01
CA VAL A 12 -21.87 -24.44 4.72
C VAL A 12 -21.07 -23.45 3.89
N CYS A 13 -19.82 -23.19 4.27
CA CYS A 13 -18.94 -22.29 3.55
C CYS A 13 -18.77 -22.77 2.11
N GLU A 14 -18.39 -24.03 1.90
CA GLU A 14 -18.20 -24.60 0.57
C GLU A 14 -19.47 -24.52 -0.29
N SER A 15 -20.63 -24.89 0.27
CA SER A 15 -21.91 -24.91 -0.43
C SER A 15 -22.38 -23.53 -0.88
N TYR A 16 -22.06 -22.48 -0.12
CA TYR A 16 -22.53 -21.12 -0.38
C TYR A 16 -21.46 -20.17 -0.94
N MET A 17 -20.18 -20.57 -1.01
CA MET A 17 -19.15 -19.78 -1.70
C MET A 17 -19.46 -19.45 -3.17
N PRO A 18 -20.17 -20.28 -3.97
CA PRO A 18 -20.60 -19.89 -5.31
C PRO A 18 -21.46 -18.61 -5.34
N LEU A 19 -22.28 -18.37 -4.31
CA LEU A 19 -23.03 -17.11 -4.17
C LEU A 19 -22.07 -15.92 -4.03
N VAL A 20 -21.05 -16.03 -3.16
CA VAL A 20 -20.05 -14.98 -2.95
C VAL A 20 -19.32 -14.69 -4.27
N LYS A 21 -18.84 -15.72 -4.96
CA LYS A 21 -18.19 -15.60 -6.28
C LYS A 21 -19.09 -14.89 -7.30
N SER A 22 -20.38 -15.21 -7.30
CA SER A 22 -21.35 -14.56 -8.21
C SER A 22 -21.50 -13.07 -7.93
N LEU A 23 -21.48 -12.65 -6.65
CA LEU A 23 -21.58 -11.25 -6.25
C LEU A 23 -20.30 -10.48 -6.59
N VAL A 24 -19.12 -11.05 -6.29
CA VAL A 24 -17.82 -10.48 -6.67
C VAL A 24 -17.77 -10.20 -8.17
N LYS A 25 -18.19 -11.18 -8.99
CA LYS A 25 -18.25 -11.03 -10.44
C LYS A 25 -19.29 -9.99 -10.88
N LYS A 26 -20.50 -10.03 -10.31
CA LYS A 26 -21.61 -9.13 -10.67
C LYS A 26 -21.29 -7.66 -10.35
N TRP A 27 -20.53 -7.42 -9.29
CA TRP A 27 -20.18 -6.07 -8.82
C TRP A 27 -18.79 -5.63 -9.28
N HIS A 28 -18.15 -6.37 -10.18
CA HIS A 28 -16.85 -6.03 -10.77
C HIS A 28 -15.75 -5.78 -9.72
N LEU A 29 -15.76 -6.54 -8.62
CA LEU A 29 -14.83 -6.37 -7.50
C LEU A 29 -13.47 -7.04 -7.77
N HIS A 30 -12.96 -6.84 -8.99
CA HIS A 30 -11.76 -7.51 -9.51
C HIS A 30 -10.45 -6.89 -9.06
N SER A 31 -10.49 -5.69 -8.47
CA SER A 31 -9.30 -5.05 -7.90
C SER A 31 -8.77 -5.85 -6.71
N ASP A 32 -9.67 -6.35 -5.84
CA ASP A 32 -9.33 -7.08 -4.61
C ASP A 32 -10.22 -8.33 -4.41
N PRO A 33 -10.14 -9.31 -5.33
CA PRO A 33 -11.04 -10.46 -5.30
C PRO A 33 -10.87 -11.30 -4.02
N ASP A 34 -9.65 -11.41 -3.48
CA ASP A 34 -9.38 -12.20 -2.28
C ASP A 34 -10.01 -11.57 -1.02
N GLU A 35 -10.02 -10.25 -0.93
CA GLU A 35 -10.64 -9.51 0.18
C GLU A 35 -12.15 -9.78 0.23
N PHE A 36 -12.83 -9.64 -0.91
CA PHE A 36 -14.28 -9.87 -0.96
C PHE A 36 -14.65 -11.36 -0.81
N MET A 37 -13.77 -12.27 -1.22
CA MET A 37 -13.94 -13.69 -0.95
C MET A 37 -13.83 -13.96 0.55
N GLN A 38 -12.89 -13.32 1.26
CA GLN A 38 -12.77 -13.45 2.71
C GLN A 38 -13.94 -12.81 3.45
N LEU A 39 -14.38 -11.62 3.03
CA LEU A 39 -15.55 -10.95 3.55
C LEU A 39 -16.80 -11.83 3.40
N GLY A 40 -16.95 -12.51 2.26
CA GLY A 40 -18.01 -13.48 2.05
C GLY A 40 -17.96 -14.67 3.01
N ARG A 41 -16.78 -15.22 3.30
CA ARG A 41 -16.62 -16.30 4.30
C ARG A 41 -17.02 -15.84 5.70
N ILE A 42 -16.60 -14.64 6.10
CA ILE A 42 -16.98 -14.03 7.38
C ILE A 42 -18.50 -13.86 7.45
N ALA A 43 -19.11 -13.33 6.38
CA ALA A 43 -20.55 -13.13 6.31
C ALA A 43 -21.32 -14.46 6.40
N LEU A 44 -20.81 -15.53 5.77
CA LEU A 44 -21.40 -16.88 5.88
C LEU A 44 -21.26 -17.44 7.30
N TYR A 45 -20.13 -17.24 7.96
CA TYR A 45 -19.92 -17.68 9.34
C TYR A 45 -20.87 -16.97 10.31
N GLU A 46 -21.01 -15.66 10.17
CA GLU A 46 -21.94 -14.88 10.97
C GLU A 46 -23.40 -15.25 10.69
N ALA A 47 -23.76 -15.49 9.42
CA ALA A 47 -25.09 -15.98 9.08
C ALA A 47 -25.35 -17.34 9.72
N TRP A 48 -24.39 -18.27 9.66
CA TRP A 48 -24.50 -19.57 10.31
C TRP A 48 -24.62 -19.47 11.84
N CYS A 49 -23.87 -18.58 12.48
CA CYS A 49 -23.94 -18.38 13.92
C CYS A 49 -25.25 -17.75 14.40
N ASN A 50 -25.84 -16.86 13.61
CA ASN A 50 -27.01 -16.07 13.99
C ASN A 50 -28.31 -16.56 13.37
N PHE A 51 -28.28 -17.67 12.62
CA PHE A 51 -29.47 -18.19 11.96
C PHE A 51 -30.46 -18.76 12.98
N ASP A 52 -31.71 -18.35 12.82
CA ASP A 52 -32.84 -18.88 13.57
C ASP A 52 -33.78 -19.63 12.60
N PRO A 53 -33.94 -20.97 12.75
CA PRO A 53 -34.83 -21.78 11.92
C PRO A 53 -36.30 -21.31 11.90
N ASP A 54 -36.76 -20.63 12.95
CA ASP A 54 -38.15 -20.13 13.04
C ASP A 54 -38.40 -18.97 12.06
N HIS A 55 -37.34 -18.36 11.53
CA HIS A 55 -37.40 -17.18 10.67
C HIS A 55 -37.25 -17.53 9.17
N GLY A 56 -37.33 -18.81 8.80
CA GLY A 56 -37.34 -19.28 7.41
C GLY A 56 -36.12 -20.10 7.02
N SER A 57 -35.83 -20.21 5.71
CA SER A 57 -34.73 -21.07 5.25
C SER A 57 -33.36 -20.40 5.37
N PHE A 58 -32.36 -21.18 5.77
CA PHE A 58 -30.97 -20.71 5.85
C PHE A 58 -30.49 -20.14 4.51
N ALA A 59 -30.88 -20.75 3.38
CA ALA A 59 -30.48 -20.29 2.06
C ALA A 59 -30.94 -18.86 1.76
N ALA A 60 -32.19 -18.52 2.08
CA ALA A 60 -32.73 -17.18 1.89
C ALA A 60 -32.08 -16.17 2.84
N TYR A 61 -31.85 -16.58 4.09
CA TYR A 61 -31.18 -15.77 5.10
C TYR A 61 -29.72 -15.47 4.73
N ALA A 62 -28.92 -16.50 4.48
CA ALA A 62 -27.52 -16.39 4.07
C ALA A 62 -27.36 -15.54 2.82
N LYS A 63 -28.24 -15.71 1.81
CA LYS A 63 -28.22 -14.88 0.62
C LYS A 63 -28.39 -13.39 0.93
N SER A 64 -29.37 -13.07 1.76
CA SER A 64 -29.65 -11.67 2.14
C SER A 64 -28.54 -11.09 3.00
N TYR A 65 -28.02 -11.87 3.95
CA TYR A 65 -26.96 -11.48 4.87
C TYR A 65 -25.65 -11.18 4.13
N VAL A 66 -25.18 -12.13 3.30
CA VAL A 66 -23.95 -11.97 2.50
C VAL A 66 -24.05 -10.77 1.57
N HIS A 67 -25.19 -10.63 0.87
CA HIS A 67 -25.42 -9.48 -0.02
C HIS A 67 -25.37 -8.15 0.76
N GLY A 68 -26.00 -8.08 1.94
CA GLY A 68 -25.97 -6.90 2.80
C GLY A 68 -24.55 -6.58 3.29
N LYS A 69 -23.81 -7.59 3.75
CA LYS A 69 -22.44 -7.42 4.26
C LYS A 69 -21.50 -6.85 3.19
N ILE A 70 -21.49 -7.44 1.99
CA ILE A 70 -20.63 -6.97 0.89
C ILE A 70 -21.06 -5.57 0.46
N LYS A 71 -22.37 -5.28 0.35
CA LYS A 71 -22.86 -3.94 0.01
C LYS A 71 -22.44 -2.88 1.03
N ASN A 72 -22.51 -3.20 2.32
CA ASN A 72 -22.08 -2.28 3.38
C ASN A 72 -20.58 -1.98 3.27
N GLU A 73 -19.77 -2.99 2.96
CA GLU A 73 -18.33 -2.78 2.78
C GLU A 73 -18.01 -1.91 1.56
N LEU A 74 -18.69 -2.12 0.44
CA LEU A 74 -18.57 -1.24 -0.73
C LEU A 74 -18.97 0.20 -0.41
N THR A 75 -20.03 0.39 0.39
CA THR A 75 -20.46 1.72 0.82
C THR A 75 -19.39 2.39 1.68
N LYS A 76 -18.77 1.64 2.60
CA LYS A 76 -17.64 2.15 3.40
C LYS A 76 -16.43 2.49 2.54
N GLN A 77 -16.04 1.62 1.61
CA GLN A 77 -14.92 1.88 0.71
C GLN A 77 -15.17 3.13 -0.16
N SER A 78 -16.40 3.33 -0.66
CA SER A 78 -16.78 4.55 -1.39
C SER A 78 -16.70 5.80 -0.52
N LEU A 79 -17.21 5.72 0.72
CA LEU A 79 -17.12 6.85 1.65
C LEU A 79 -15.66 7.16 2.05
N LEU A 80 -14.82 6.13 2.17
CA LEU A 80 -13.39 6.29 2.43
C LEU A 80 -12.69 6.91 1.22
N SER A 81 -12.96 6.47 -0.01
CA SER A 81 -12.34 7.06 -1.20
C SER A 81 -12.79 8.49 -1.45
N GLU A 82 -14.04 8.84 -1.13
CA GLU A 82 -14.54 10.22 -1.17
C GLU A 82 -13.89 11.11 -0.09
N ARG A 83 -13.64 10.58 1.11
CA ARG A 83 -13.00 11.32 2.22
C ARG A 83 -11.48 11.40 2.10
N TYR A 84 -10.87 10.38 1.53
CA TYR A 84 -9.43 10.22 1.33
C TYR A 84 -9.17 10.13 -0.16
N VAL A 85 -9.17 11.30 -0.82
CA VAL A 85 -8.61 11.41 -2.17
C VAL A 85 -7.12 11.10 -2.05
N ALA A 86 -6.61 10.19 -2.88
CA ALA A 86 -5.18 10.01 -3.05
C ALA A 86 -4.62 11.35 -3.56
N THR A 87 -4.05 12.14 -2.65
CA THR A 87 -3.48 13.44 -2.99
C THR A 87 -2.30 13.20 -3.92
N GLU A 88 -2.21 13.98 -5.00
CA GLU A 88 -1.09 13.90 -5.92
C GLU A 88 0.24 13.96 -5.13
N PRO A 89 1.26 13.17 -5.48
CA PRO A 89 2.54 13.14 -4.76
C PRO A 89 3.18 14.54 -4.63
N VAL A 90 2.86 15.45 -5.56
CA VAL A 90 3.24 16.87 -5.51
C VAL A 90 2.68 17.57 -4.26
N VAL A 91 1.41 17.34 -3.92
CA VAL A 91 0.78 17.98 -2.75
C VAL A 91 1.31 17.40 -1.44
N LEU A 92 1.65 16.10 -1.42
CA LEU A 92 2.33 15.48 -0.28
C LEU A 92 3.72 16.08 -0.03
N SER A 93 4.44 16.46 -1.08
CA SER A 93 5.74 17.15 -0.97
C SER A 93 5.61 18.57 -0.40
N GLU A 94 4.52 19.27 -0.68
CA GLU A 94 4.28 20.65 -0.20
C GLU A 94 3.87 20.72 1.28
N VAL A 95 3.30 19.63 1.82
CA VAL A 95 2.84 19.54 3.21
C VAL A 95 3.82 18.74 4.09
N ALA A 96 4.85 18.14 3.48
CA ALA A 96 5.91 17.49 4.23
C ALA A 96 6.60 18.53 5.14
N PRO A 97 6.83 18.21 6.43
CA PRO A 97 7.61 19.09 7.30
C PRO A 97 8.99 19.31 6.67
N ALA A 98 9.49 20.54 6.71
CA ALA A 98 10.84 20.85 6.28
C ALA A 98 11.83 19.94 7.03
N VAL A 99 12.83 19.43 6.32
CA VAL A 99 13.92 18.63 6.91
C VAL A 99 14.49 19.41 8.09
N THR A 100 14.49 18.81 9.27
CA THR A 100 15.04 19.42 10.48
C THR A 100 16.56 19.55 10.35
N GLU A 101 17.17 20.48 11.07
CA GLU A 101 18.64 20.66 11.03
C GLU A 101 19.38 19.39 11.49
N GLU A 102 18.80 18.61 12.41
CA GLU A 102 19.34 17.32 12.85
C GLU A 102 19.35 16.29 11.72
N GLU A 103 18.24 16.16 10.98
CA GLU A 103 18.14 15.28 9.80
C GLU A 103 19.10 15.71 8.69
N ARG A 104 19.27 17.02 8.50
CA ARG A 104 20.24 17.58 7.55
C ARG A 104 21.68 17.20 7.93
N ILE A 105 22.05 17.32 9.21
CA ILE A 105 23.39 16.93 9.70
C ILE A 105 23.64 15.44 9.50
N ILE A 106 22.65 14.58 9.82
CA ILE A 106 22.75 13.12 9.62
C ILE A 106 22.96 12.80 8.15
N LEU A 107 22.20 13.43 7.26
CA LEU A 107 22.30 13.21 5.83
C LEU A 107 23.63 13.72 5.26
N GLU A 108 24.14 14.85 5.75
CA GLU A 108 25.47 15.35 5.38
C GLU A 108 26.60 14.40 5.81
N ASP A 109 26.59 13.91 7.05
CA ASP A 109 27.58 12.92 7.53
C ASP A 109 27.53 11.63 6.69
N TRP A 110 26.33 11.17 6.34
CA TRP A 110 26.16 10.00 5.48
C TRP A 110 26.72 10.22 4.07
N ILE A 111 26.50 11.41 3.47
CA ILE A 111 27.06 11.78 2.15
C ILE A 111 28.58 11.73 2.16
N GLU A 112 29.21 12.21 3.23
CA GLU A 112 30.66 12.18 3.37
C GLU A 112 31.21 10.76 3.48
N ARG A 113 30.54 9.91 4.25
CA ARG A 113 30.95 8.50 4.44
C ARG A 113 30.66 7.62 3.23
N ALA A 114 29.69 7.99 2.39
CA ALA A 114 29.36 7.25 1.20
C ALA A 114 30.54 7.21 0.22
N ASN A 115 30.74 6.06 -0.43
CA ASN A 115 31.78 5.86 -1.45
C ASN A 115 31.39 6.52 -2.79
N LEU A 116 31.22 7.83 -2.76
CA LEU A 116 30.85 8.69 -3.87
C LEU A 116 32.05 9.54 -4.29
N THR A 117 32.16 9.79 -5.58
CA THR A 117 33.07 10.80 -6.12
C THR A 117 32.58 12.18 -5.71
N GLU A 118 33.47 13.16 -5.75
CA GLU A 118 33.14 14.55 -5.42
C GLU A 118 31.94 15.08 -6.23
N ARG A 119 31.87 14.77 -7.53
CA ARG A 119 30.76 15.19 -8.40
C ARG A 119 29.43 14.54 -8.02
N GLU A 120 29.46 13.28 -7.58
CA GLU A 120 28.28 12.56 -7.12
C GLU A 120 27.79 13.09 -5.76
N ARG A 121 28.71 13.45 -4.86
CA ARG A 121 28.39 14.12 -3.58
C ARG A 121 27.82 15.51 -3.81
N THR A 122 28.43 16.30 -4.69
CA THR A 122 27.94 17.62 -5.08
C THR A 122 26.53 17.53 -5.64
N TRP A 123 26.27 16.57 -6.54
CA TRP A 123 24.91 16.35 -7.03
C TRP A 123 23.94 16.00 -5.89
N LEU A 124 24.34 15.15 -4.94
CA LEU A 124 23.46 14.76 -3.84
C LEU A 124 23.11 15.94 -2.93
N ARG A 125 24.09 16.76 -2.54
CA ARG A 125 23.83 17.96 -1.73
C ARG A 125 22.90 18.92 -2.45
N GLU A 126 23.25 19.30 -3.68
CA GLU A 126 22.50 20.32 -4.43
C GLU A 126 21.08 19.86 -4.76
N ALA A 127 20.89 18.61 -5.19
CA ALA A 127 19.59 18.12 -5.61
C ALA A 127 18.70 17.59 -4.46
N VAL A 128 19.29 17.06 -3.38
CA VAL A 128 18.53 16.39 -2.30
C VAL A 128 18.42 17.26 -1.06
N LEU A 129 19.45 18.02 -0.69
CA LEU A 129 19.39 18.90 0.49
C LEU A 129 18.81 20.27 0.14
N TYR A 130 19.11 20.80 -1.05
CA TYR A 130 18.75 22.16 -1.45
C TYR A 130 17.67 22.21 -2.54
N ASP A 131 17.14 21.05 -2.95
CA ASP A 131 16.08 20.91 -3.95
C ASP A 131 16.35 21.65 -5.28
N HIS A 132 17.63 21.80 -5.66
CA HIS A 132 17.99 22.46 -6.90
C HIS A 132 17.70 21.57 -8.11
N HIS A 133 17.07 22.15 -9.13
CA HIS A 133 16.80 21.43 -10.36
C HIS A 133 18.11 21.22 -11.15
N PRO A 134 18.26 20.13 -11.94
CA PRO A 134 19.49 19.87 -12.71
C PRO A 134 19.99 21.01 -13.61
N ARG A 135 19.10 21.92 -14.03
CA ARG A 135 19.45 23.11 -14.81
C ARG A 135 20.16 24.17 -13.97
N ASP A 136 19.72 24.36 -12.73
CA ASP A 136 20.29 25.33 -11.80
C ASP A 136 21.67 24.87 -11.32
N ILE A 137 21.81 23.57 -11.05
CA ILE A 137 23.10 22.94 -10.72
C ILE A 137 24.10 23.11 -11.86
N ALA A 138 23.66 22.88 -13.10
CA ALA A 138 24.47 23.02 -14.30
C ALA A 138 24.96 24.47 -14.49
N ALA A 139 24.05 25.43 -14.35
CA ALA A 139 24.37 26.86 -14.44
C ALA A 139 25.33 27.31 -13.34
N ARG A 140 25.09 26.89 -12.09
CA ARG A 140 25.91 27.24 -10.91
C ARG A 140 27.33 26.70 -11.01
N LEU A 141 27.49 25.48 -11.52
CA LEU A 141 28.78 24.81 -11.63
C LEU A 141 29.46 24.98 -12.99
N GLY A 142 28.84 25.72 -13.93
CA GLY A 142 29.38 25.93 -15.28
C GLY A 142 29.54 24.64 -16.08
N VAL A 143 28.65 23.66 -15.87
CA VAL A 143 28.68 22.36 -16.56
C VAL A 143 27.45 22.15 -17.43
N ASP A 144 27.51 21.17 -18.32
CA ASP A 144 26.37 20.78 -19.14
C ASP A 144 25.31 20.02 -18.32
N VAL A 145 24.03 20.24 -18.61
CA VAL A 145 22.91 19.58 -17.92
C VAL A 145 22.98 18.05 -18.06
N GLU A 146 23.46 17.52 -19.18
CA GLU A 146 23.69 16.09 -19.38
C GLU A 146 24.79 15.55 -18.47
N LYS A 147 25.80 16.36 -18.12
CA LYS A 147 26.79 15.96 -17.10
C LYS A 147 26.14 15.79 -15.73
N VAL A 148 25.26 16.72 -15.34
CA VAL A 148 24.52 16.65 -14.07
C VAL A 148 23.60 15.42 -14.03
N LYS A 149 22.88 15.13 -15.12
CA LYS A 149 22.08 13.89 -15.25
C LYS A 149 22.97 12.64 -15.19
N GLY A 150 24.17 12.71 -15.77
CA GLY A 150 25.18 11.66 -15.69
C GLY A 150 25.60 11.39 -14.25
N TRP A 151 25.87 12.43 -13.46
CA TRP A 151 26.19 12.31 -12.03
C TRP A 151 25.03 11.65 -11.28
N ARG A 152 23.79 12.12 -11.45
CA ARG A 152 22.58 11.48 -10.88
C ARG A 152 22.55 9.98 -11.16
N LYS A 153 22.73 9.58 -12.41
CA LYS A 153 22.67 8.15 -12.81
C LYS A 153 23.76 7.32 -12.12
N GLN A 154 24.98 7.85 -12.02
CA GLN A 154 26.09 7.15 -11.37
C GLN A 154 25.89 7.07 -9.86
N THR A 155 25.47 8.17 -9.23
CA THR A 155 25.13 8.21 -7.80
C THR A 155 24.06 7.19 -7.46
N LEU A 156 22.91 7.20 -8.15
CA LEU A 156 21.81 6.25 -7.89
C LEU A 156 22.24 4.79 -8.08
N LYS A 157 23.11 4.50 -9.07
CA LYS A 157 23.67 3.15 -9.27
C LYS A 157 24.49 2.72 -8.05
N LYS A 158 25.34 3.61 -7.52
CA LYS A 158 26.16 3.32 -6.32
C LYS A 158 25.31 3.17 -5.07
N LEU A 159 24.32 4.05 -4.87
CA LEU A 159 23.42 3.99 -3.74
C LEU A 159 22.58 2.72 -3.74
N ARG A 160 22.08 2.30 -4.90
CA ARG A 160 21.35 1.04 -5.02
C ARG A 160 22.21 -0.15 -4.64
N ASN A 161 23.46 -0.19 -5.10
CA ASN A 161 24.39 -1.27 -4.77
C ASN A 161 24.81 -1.26 -3.28
N ALA A 162 24.87 -0.09 -2.65
CA ALA A 162 25.12 0.04 -1.21
C ALA A 162 23.89 -0.38 -0.38
N GLY A 163 22.68 -0.03 -0.83
CA GLY A 163 21.41 -0.42 -0.21
C GLY A 163 21.17 -1.93 -0.21
N THR A 164 21.61 -2.65 -1.26
CA THR A 164 21.56 -4.13 -1.27
C THR A 164 22.41 -4.77 -0.17
N HIS A 165 23.39 -4.05 0.38
CA HIS A 165 24.25 -4.57 1.44
C HIS A 165 23.70 -4.27 2.86
N LEU A 166 22.83 -3.26 3.01
CA LEU A 166 22.22 -2.88 4.28
C LEU A 166 21.00 -3.73 4.66
N VAL A 167 20.28 -4.31 3.69
CA VAL A 167 19.15 -5.23 3.96
C VAL A 167 19.63 -6.51 4.66
N HIS A 168 20.88 -6.92 4.48
CA HIS A 168 21.44 -8.11 5.13
C HIS A 168 22.05 -7.89 6.52
N GLN A 169 22.05 -6.65 7.05
CA GLN A 169 22.57 -6.35 8.39
C GLN A 169 21.48 -6.19 9.47
N PHE A 170 20.19 -6.24 9.10
CA PHE A 170 19.07 -6.19 10.05
C PHE A 170 18.31 -7.51 10.22
N ASP A 171 18.78 -8.60 9.59
CA ASP A 171 18.22 -9.97 9.70
C ASP A 171 19.06 -10.90 10.61
N LYS A 172 19.93 -10.34 11.43
CA LYS A 172 20.58 -11.07 12.52
C LYS A 172 20.58 -10.22 13.78
N ASP A 173 19.45 -10.25 14.45
CA ASP A 173 19.35 -10.44 15.91
C ASP A 173 17.95 -11.00 16.24
#